data_AF-A0AAN9YL49-F1
#
_entry.id   AF-A0AAN9YL49-F1
#
_cell.length_a   1.000
_cell.length_b   1.000
_cell.length_c   1.000
_cell.angle_alpha   90.00
_cell.angle_beta   90.00
_cell.angle_gamma   90.00
#
_symmetry.space_group_name_H-M   'P 1'
#
loop_
_entity.id
_entity.type
_entity.pdbx_description
1 polymer ?
#
loop_
_entity_poly.entity_id
_entity_poly.type
_entity_poly.pdbx_seq_one_letter_code
_entity_poly.pdbx_strand_id
1 'polypeptide(L)'
;MAPPFYLIATRQEYDLYGPALRPPEGVEPNFDNPPNGNLLATTVIYISVALVTIFVFVRLLAKVVSRDRFSCVDIMVTLSYVAFVSTVVYMPLVALVKAAILMEWISIFLPLGTRGWFFWVSQVVIGIIAVWAILALILTNVSCTPYQLNWDPLLEGNCLFDFKNLTLASAVINLGLDLVPLILPQRIIWGLSLSFTKKLGVSIIFLVGLV
;
A
#
# COMPACT_ATOMS: atom_id res chain seq x y z
N MET A 1 22.21 69.64 -3.30
CA MET A 1 23.52 68.96 -3.15
C MET A 1 23.31 67.88 -2.08
N ALA A 2 23.01 66.65 -2.50
CA ALA A 2 22.74 65.52 -1.60
C ALA A 2 23.96 64.60 -1.57
N PRO A 3 24.48 64.21 -0.39
CA PRO A 3 25.54 63.20 -0.32
C PRO A 3 24.96 61.78 -0.46
N PRO A 4 25.79 60.81 -0.88
CA PRO A 4 25.33 59.52 -1.38
C PRO A 4 25.09 58.54 -0.22
N PHE A 5 23.85 58.12 -0.01
CA PHE A 5 23.52 57.02 0.92
C PHE A 5 23.37 55.70 0.14
N TYR A 6 24.31 55.43 -0.77
CA TYR A 6 24.55 54.08 -1.28
C TYR A 6 25.91 53.66 -0.75
N LEU A 7 26.01 52.39 -0.32
CA LEU A 7 27.20 51.69 0.18
C LEU A 7 27.35 51.60 1.70
N ILE A 8 26.35 51.07 2.42
CA ILE A 8 26.62 50.05 3.46
C ILE A 8 25.44 49.08 3.53
N ALA A 9 25.21 48.31 2.46
CA ALA A 9 24.62 46.98 2.66
C ALA A 9 25.74 46.16 3.31
N THR A 10 25.83 46.20 4.64
CA THR A 10 26.53 45.15 5.36
C THR A 10 25.98 43.84 4.82
N ARG A 11 26.86 42.90 4.51
CA ARG A 11 26.51 41.53 4.16
C ARG A 11 25.72 40.95 5.33
N GLN A 12 24.42 41.26 5.44
CA GLN A 12 23.48 40.40 6.14
C GLN A 12 23.55 39.11 5.35
N GLU A 13 24.13 38.11 6.00
CA GLU A 13 23.96 36.72 5.65
C GLU A 13 22.45 36.54 5.42
N TYR A 14 22.05 36.50 4.13
CA TYR A 14 20.68 36.18 3.78
C TYR A 14 20.53 34.74 4.21
N ASP A 15 19.95 34.57 5.40
CA ASP A 15 19.54 33.27 5.89
C ASP A 15 18.43 32.77 4.97
N LEU A 16 18.84 32.12 3.86
CA LEU A 16 17.94 31.45 2.91
C LEU A 16 17.14 30.33 3.58
N TYR A 17 17.57 29.90 4.78
CA TYR A 17 16.90 28.90 5.60
C TYR A 17 15.98 29.52 6.66
N GLY A 18 15.98 30.85 6.79
CA GLY A 18 15.14 31.60 7.71
C GLY A 18 13.77 31.97 7.12
N PRO A 19 12.77 32.25 7.95
CA PRO A 19 11.44 32.61 7.50
C PRO A 19 11.43 33.94 6.74
N ALA A 20 10.68 33.99 5.63
CA ALA A 20 10.58 35.16 4.75
C ALA A 20 9.96 36.40 5.45
N LEU A 21 9.24 36.20 6.55
CA LEU A 21 8.60 37.24 7.36
C LEU A 21 8.82 36.97 8.86
N ARG A 22 8.86 38.05 9.65
CA ARG A 22 8.89 37.94 11.11
C ARG A 22 7.56 37.35 11.63
N PRO A 23 7.59 36.54 12.70
CA PRO A 23 6.37 36.01 13.30
C PRO A 23 5.42 37.11 13.77
N PRO A 24 4.10 36.88 13.72
CA PRO A 24 3.11 37.66 14.49
C PRO A 24 3.42 37.64 15.98
N GLU A 25 3.05 38.70 16.70
CA GLU A 25 3.28 38.76 18.14
C GLU A 25 2.60 37.60 18.88
N GLY A 26 3.36 36.90 19.71
CA GLY A 26 2.88 35.79 20.55
C GLY A 26 2.82 34.42 19.85
N VAL A 27 3.26 34.28 18.61
CA VAL A 27 3.28 33.00 17.89
C VAL A 27 4.71 32.63 17.52
N GLU A 28 5.24 31.55 18.09
CA GLU A 28 6.47 30.93 17.59
C GLU A 28 6.18 30.15 16.29
N PRO A 29 6.86 30.45 15.17
CA PRO A 29 6.70 29.69 13.94
C PRO A 29 7.16 28.25 14.12
N ASN A 30 6.28 27.30 13.84
CA ASN A 30 6.61 25.88 13.81
C ASN A 30 6.70 25.41 12.36
N PHE A 31 7.92 25.37 11.81
CA PHE A 31 8.21 24.92 10.45
C PHE A 31 8.47 23.42 10.34
N ASP A 32 8.87 22.76 11.43
CA ASP A 32 9.18 21.33 11.45
C ASP A 32 7.93 20.46 11.39
N ASN A 33 6.84 20.88 12.05
CA ASN A 33 5.56 20.18 12.01
C ASN A 33 4.40 21.17 12.12
N PRO A 34 4.10 21.93 11.05
CA PRO A 34 3.00 22.88 11.07
C PRO A 34 1.69 22.14 11.38
N PRO A 35 0.81 22.73 12.22
CA PRO A 35 -0.46 22.10 12.57
C PRO A 35 -1.26 21.81 11.30
N ASN A 36 -1.39 20.52 10.97
CA ASN A 36 -2.07 20.06 9.77
C ASN A 36 -3.39 19.37 10.13
N GLY A 37 -4.41 19.57 9.29
CA GLY A 37 -5.72 18.95 9.46
C GLY A 37 -5.78 17.48 9.01
N ASN A 38 -4.65 16.77 8.94
CA ASN A 38 -4.57 15.47 8.26
C ASN A 38 -5.39 14.41 8.99
N LEU A 39 -5.38 14.37 10.31
CA LEU A 39 -6.23 13.44 11.07
C LEU A 39 -7.70 13.66 10.75
N LEU A 40 -8.14 14.92 10.68
CA LEU A 40 -9.50 15.28 10.29
C LEU A 40 -9.78 14.83 8.85
N ALA A 41 -8.90 15.16 7.90
CA ALA A 41 -9.05 14.79 6.50
C ALA A 41 -9.15 13.27 6.30
N THR A 42 -8.23 12.52 6.90
CA THR A 42 -8.21 11.06 6.86
C THR A 42 -9.46 10.44 7.51
N THR A 43 -9.90 10.97 8.64
CA THR A 43 -11.14 10.51 9.31
C THR A 43 -12.37 10.76 8.44
N VAL A 44 -12.47 11.94 7.84
CA VAL A 44 -13.56 12.30 6.93
C VAL A 44 -13.59 11.35 5.73
N ILE A 45 -12.43 10.95 5.22
CA ILE A 45 -12.32 10.03 4.08
C ILE A 45 -12.79 8.63 4.46
N TYR A 46 -12.41 8.10 5.62
CA TYR A 46 -12.92 6.79 6.05
C TYR A 46 -14.44 6.80 6.27
N ILE A 47 -14.98 7.88 6.83
CA ILE A 47 -16.43 8.05 7.00
C ILE A 47 -17.13 8.13 5.63
N SER A 48 -16.59 8.92 4.70
CA SER A 48 -17.19 9.07 3.37
C SER A 48 -17.15 7.77 2.58
N VAL A 49 -16.06 7.00 2.68
CA VAL A 49 -15.95 5.66 2.07
C VAL A 49 -16.99 4.71 2.66
N ALA A 50 -17.18 4.70 3.99
CA ALA A 50 -18.20 3.88 4.63
C ALA A 50 -19.62 4.25 4.15
N LEU A 51 -19.92 5.54 4.05
CA LEU A 51 -21.21 6.02 3.52
C LEU A 51 -21.41 5.63 2.05
N VAL A 52 -20.41 5.88 1.19
CA VAL A 52 -20.47 5.51 -0.24
C VAL A 52 -20.66 4.00 -0.40
N THR A 53 -20.02 3.18 0.44
CA THR A 53 -20.20 1.73 0.46
C THR A 53 -21.65 1.35 0.70
N ILE A 54 -22.30 1.96 1.70
CA ILE A 54 -23.71 1.73 2.00
C ILE A 54 -24.59 2.15 0.82
N PHE A 55 -24.37 3.32 0.23
CA PHE A 55 -25.18 3.81 -0.90
C PHE A 55 -25.05 2.92 -2.14
N VAL A 56 -23.83 2.52 -2.50
CA VAL A 56 -23.59 1.61 -3.63
C VAL A 56 -24.26 0.26 -3.37
N PHE A 57 -24.12 -0.28 -2.16
CA PHE A 57 -24.72 -1.55 -1.79
C PHE A 57 -26.26 -1.50 -1.84
N VAL A 58 -26.88 -0.49 -1.23
CA VAL A 58 -28.34 -0.29 -1.29
C VAL A 58 -28.83 -0.14 -2.72
N ARG A 59 -28.11 0.61 -3.57
CA ARG A 59 -28.47 0.79 -4.99
C ARG A 59 -28.40 -0.52 -5.77
N LEU A 60 -27.36 -1.33 -5.53
CA LEU A 60 -27.22 -2.65 -6.15
C LEU A 60 -28.31 -3.61 -5.67
N LEU A 61 -28.55 -3.68 -4.36
CA LEU A 61 -29.61 -4.50 -3.79
C LEU A 61 -30.98 -4.11 -4.31
N ALA A 62 -31.30 -2.82 -4.36
CA ALA A 62 -32.57 -2.33 -4.90
C ALA A 62 -32.78 -2.79 -6.35
N LYS A 63 -31.76 -2.68 -7.22
CA LYS A 63 -31.85 -3.16 -8.60
C LYS A 63 -31.98 -4.67 -8.71
N VAL A 64 -31.23 -5.42 -7.90
CA VAL A 64 -31.28 -6.89 -7.88
C VAL A 64 -32.66 -7.39 -7.41
N VAL A 65 -33.22 -6.77 -6.36
CA VAL A 65 -34.53 -7.14 -5.80
C VAL A 65 -35.66 -6.75 -6.75
N SER A 66 -35.63 -5.55 -7.32
CA SER A 66 -36.63 -5.10 -8.30
C SER A 66 -36.51 -5.79 -9.67
N ARG A 67 -35.45 -6.59 -9.88
CA ARG A 67 -35.07 -7.17 -11.19
C ARG A 67 -35.00 -6.13 -12.32
N ASP A 68 -34.57 -4.92 -11.96
CA ASP A 68 -34.42 -3.82 -12.91
C ASP A 68 -33.19 -4.02 -13.79
N ARG A 69 -33.24 -3.45 -15.00
CA ARG A 69 -32.09 -3.43 -15.91
C ARG A 69 -31.01 -2.51 -15.36
N PHE A 70 -29.75 -2.93 -15.39
CA PHE A 70 -28.61 -2.07 -15.07
C PHE A 70 -28.42 -1.00 -16.15
N SER A 71 -28.34 0.26 -15.74
CA SER A 71 -28.05 1.39 -16.63
C SER A 71 -26.54 1.64 -16.67
N CYS A 72 -26.04 2.33 -17.70
CA CYS A 72 -24.61 2.69 -17.79
C CYS A 72 -24.11 3.42 -16.54
N VAL A 73 -24.95 4.28 -15.94
CA VAL A 73 -24.61 5.00 -14.70
C VAL A 73 -24.35 4.05 -13.53
N ASP A 74 -25.12 2.97 -13.39
CA ASP A 74 -24.93 2.00 -12.31
C ASP A 74 -23.58 1.29 -12.47
N ILE A 75 -23.28 0.88 -13.70
CA ILE A 75 -22.02 0.22 -14.03
C ILE A 75 -20.85 1.16 -13.77
N MET A 76 -20.91 2.41 -14.24
CA MET A 76 -19.84 3.40 -14.02
C MET A 76 -19.60 3.66 -12.54
N VAL A 77 -20.65 3.89 -11.75
CA VAL A 77 -20.53 4.13 -10.30
C VAL A 77 -19.94 2.92 -9.60
N THR A 78 -20.42 1.70 -9.91
CA THR A 78 -19.90 0.48 -9.30
C THR A 78 -18.44 0.24 -9.69
N LEU A 79 -18.07 0.42 -10.96
CA LEU A 79 -16.69 0.26 -11.42
C LEU A 79 -15.74 1.26 -10.75
N SER A 80 -16.11 2.55 -10.67
CA SER A 80 -15.30 3.56 -9.99
C SER A 80 -15.12 3.25 -8.50
N TYR A 81 -16.18 2.81 -7.82
CA TYR A 81 -16.09 2.42 -6.42
C TYR A 81 -15.20 1.19 -6.22
N VAL A 82 -15.37 0.15 -7.04
CA VAL A 82 -14.54 -1.06 -6.97
C VAL A 82 -13.08 -0.73 -7.26
N ALA A 83 -12.79 0.12 -8.24
CA ALA A 83 -11.42 0.55 -8.54
C ALA A 83 -10.78 1.28 -7.34
N PHE A 84 -11.53 2.18 -6.68
CA PHE A 84 -11.05 2.89 -5.49
C PHE A 84 -10.81 1.93 -4.32
N VAL A 85 -11.74 1.04 -4.00
CA VAL A 85 -11.55 0.07 -2.91
C VAL A 85 -10.38 -0.86 -3.20
N SER A 86 -10.20 -1.25 -4.47
CA SER A 86 -9.12 -2.13 -4.91
C SER A 86 -7.74 -1.57 -4.58
N THR A 87 -7.52 -0.25 -4.63
CA THR A 87 -6.20 0.33 -4.30
C THR A 87 -5.82 0.09 -2.84
N VAL A 88 -6.80 0.00 -1.94
CA VAL A 88 -6.59 -0.23 -0.51
C VAL A 88 -6.52 -1.72 -0.18
N VAL A 89 -7.42 -2.54 -0.75
CA VAL A 89 -7.54 -3.96 -0.40
C VAL A 89 -6.58 -4.88 -1.17
N TYR A 90 -5.96 -4.40 -2.25
CA TYR A 90 -5.08 -5.19 -3.10
C TYR A 90 -3.93 -5.85 -2.31
N MET A 91 -3.17 -5.05 -1.54
CA MET A 91 -2.03 -5.56 -0.78
C MET A 91 -2.42 -6.61 0.28
N PRO A 92 -3.45 -6.37 1.13
CA PRO A 92 -3.96 -7.39 2.03
C PRO A 92 -4.45 -8.66 1.32
N LEU A 93 -5.16 -8.53 0.21
CA LEU A 93 -5.71 -9.67 -0.54
C LEU A 93 -4.59 -10.56 -1.08
N VAL A 94 -3.59 -9.96 -1.73
CA VAL A 94 -2.42 -10.68 -2.25
C VAL A 94 -1.67 -11.39 -1.11
N ALA A 95 -1.52 -10.75 0.04
CA ALA A 95 -0.91 -11.36 1.22
C ALA A 95 -1.69 -12.59 1.73
N LEU A 96 -3.03 -12.49 1.78
CA LEU A 96 -3.89 -13.61 2.17
C LEU A 96 -3.80 -14.79 1.20
N VAL A 97 -3.76 -14.51 -0.11
CA VAL A 97 -3.57 -15.55 -1.14
C VAL A 97 -2.24 -16.27 -0.93
N LYS A 98 -1.14 -15.53 -0.74
CA LYS A 98 0.19 -16.13 -0.46
C LYS A 98 0.19 -16.96 0.82
N ALA A 99 -0.48 -16.48 1.87
CA ALA A 99 -0.61 -17.22 3.12
C ALA A 99 -1.43 -18.50 2.95
N ALA A 100 -2.54 -18.46 2.20
CA ALA A 100 -3.36 -19.62 1.87
C ALA A 100 -2.54 -20.68 1.14
N ILE A 101 -1.77 -20.28 0.13
CA ILE A 101 -0.87 -21.16 -0.63
C ILE A 101 0.13 -21.85 0.32
N LEU A 102 0.81 -21.10 1.19
CA LEU A 102 1.77 -21.67 2.14
C LEU A 102 1.12 -22.64 3.14
N MET A 103 -0.07 -22.32 3.63
CA MET A 103 -0.83 -23.21 4.51
C MET A 103 -1.24 -24.51 3.80
N GLU A 104 -1.66 -24.43 2.54
CA GLU A 104 -1.97 -25.59 1.72
C GLU A 104 -0.73 -26.46 1.51
N TRP A 105 0.44 -25.87 1.26
CA TRP A 105 1.69 -26.64 1.16
C TRP A 105 2.09 -27.35 2.44
N ILE A 106 1.91 -26.69 3.59
CA ILE A 106 2.12 -27.34 4.89
C ILE A 106 1.21 -28.56 5.00
N SER A 107 -0.07 -28.44 4.61
CA SER A 107 -1.02 -29.55 4.68
C SER A 107 -0.68 -30.72 3.74
N ILE A 108 -0.12 -30.45 2.56
CA ILE A 108 0.24 -31.46 1.56
C ILE A 108 1.53 -32.19 1.95
N PHE A 109 2.56 -31.46 2.38
CA PHE A 109 3.89 -32.05 2.60
C PHE A 109 4.12 -32.55 4.03
N LEU A 110 3.39 -32.04 5.03
CA LEU A 110 3.56 -32.45 6.42
C LEU A 110 2.30 -33.16 6.94
N PRO A 111 2.39 -34.43 7.35
CA PRO A 111 1.30 -35.09 8.06
C PRO A 111 1.01 -34.40 9.39
N LEU A 112 -0.26 -34.41 9.80
CA LEU A 112 -0.77 -33.76 11.01
C LEU A 112 0.12 -34.07 12.24
N GLY A 113 0.58 -33.02 12.92
CA GLY A 113 1.35 -33.12 14.17
C GLY A 113 2.87 -33.09 14.02
N THR A 114 3.43 -33.09 12.80
CA THR A 114 4.89 -32.95 12.60
C THR A 114 5.26 -31.49 12.33
N ARG A 115 6.23 -30.93 13.07
CA ARG A 115 6.71 -29.53 12.91
C ARG A 115 8.19 -29.51 12.52
N GLY A 116 8.48 -29.80 11.26
CA GLY A 116 9.84 -29.75 10.71
C GLY A 116 10.30 -28.34 10.31
N TRP A 117 11.50 -28.23 9.74
CA TRP A 117 12.07 -26.98 9.21
C TRP A 117 11.12 -26.27 8.23
N PHE A 118 10.49 -27.02 7.32
CA PHE A 118 9.55 -26.48 6.34
C PHE A 118 8.36 -25.76 6.97
N PHE A 119 7.83 -26.28 8.09
CA PHE A 119 6.75 -25.63 8.83
C PHE A 119 7.20 -24.27 9.36
N TRP A 120 8.33 -24.23 10.08
CA TRP A 120 8.85 -22.99 10.67
C TRP A 120 9.20 -21.94 9.63
N VAL A 121 9.84 -22.33 8.52
CA VAL A 121 10.12 -21.39 7.42
C VAL A 121 8.82 -20.85 6.83
N SER A 122 7.83 -21.70 6.56
CA SER A 122 6.55 -21.25 6.02
C SER A 122 5.83 -20.28 6.95
N GLN A 123 5.85 -20.53 8.27
CA GLN A 123 5.26 -19.63 9.26
C GLN A 123 5.98 -18.27 9.33
N VAL A 124 7.32 -18.27 9.27
CA VAL A 124 8.12 -17.04 9.21
C VAL A 124 7.79 -16.24 7.95
N VAL A 125 7.69 -16.91 6.80
CA VAL A 125 7.36 -16.26 5.52
C VAL A 125 5.94 -15.67 5.55
N ILE A 126 4.95 -16.39 6.09
CA ILE A 126 3.59 -15.86 6.32
C ILE A 126 3.65 -14.59 7.18
N GLY A 127 4.43 -14.62 8.27
CA GLY A 127 4.63 -13.47 9.14
C GLY A 127 5.22 -12.26 8.40
N ILE A 128 6.27 -12.47 7.61
CA ILE A 128 6.91 -11.41 6.80
C ILE A 128 5.92 -10.82 5.79
N ILE A 129 5.16 -11.67 5.09
CA ILE A 129 4.14 -11.24 4.13
C ILE A 129 3.06 -10.39 4.82
N ALA A 130 2.57 -10.81 5.98
CA ALA A 130 1.55 -10.09 6.73
C ALA A 130 2.07 -8.73 7.23
N VAL A 131 3.29 -8.70 7.80
CA VAL A 131 3.93 -7.46 8.25
C VAL A 131 4.11 -6.49 7.08
N TRP A 132 4.62 -6.98 5.95
CA TRP A 132 4.79 -6.16 4.75
C TRP A 132 3.47 -5.59 4.25
N ALA A 133 2.41 -6.40 4.20
CA ALA A 133 1.08 -5.95 3.77
C ALA A 133 0.50 -4.86 4.68
N ILE A 134 0.65 -5.00 6.00
CA ILE A 134 0.21 -4.00 6.99
C ILE A 134 1.01 -2.70 6.83
N LEU A 135 2.34 -2.80 6.70
CA LEU A 135 3.19 -1.63 6.50
C LEU A 135 2.87 -0.91 5.19
N ALA A 136 2.72 -1.64 4.09
CA ALA A 136 2.36 -1.07 2.79
C ALA A 136 0.98 -0.37 2.84
N LEU A 137 0.00 -0.97 3.54
CA LEU A 137 -1.31 -0.37 3.76
C LEU A 137 -1.21 0.96 4.52
N ILE A 138 -0.42 1.00 5.60
CA ILE A 138 -0.25 2.23 6.39
C ILE A 138 0.47 3.28 5.54
N LEU A 139 1.64 2.94 4.98
CA LEU A 139 2.47 3.88 4.23
C LEU A 139 1.71 4.52 3.07
N THR A 140 0.97 3.75 2.28
CA THR A 140 0.19 4.31 1.15
C THR A 140 -0.93 5.26 1.59
N ASN A 141 -1.40 5.16 2.84
CA ASN A 141 -2.50 5.99 3.35
C ASN A 141 -2.04 7.14 4.24
N VAL A 142 -0.81 7.16 4.74
CA VAL A 142 -0.34 8.21 5.68
C VAL A 142 0.99 8.86 5.29
N SER A 143 1.65 8.46 4.21
CA SER A 143 3.00 8.93 3.88
C SER A 143 3.10 10.41 3.48
N CYS A 144 2.00 11.04 3.07
CA CYS A 144 2.04 12.40 2.53
C CYS A 144 1.22 13.39 3.38
N THR A 145 1.78 14.59 3.53
CA THR A 145 1.16 15.71 4.22
C THR A 145 1.20 16.95 3.32
N PRO A 146 0.03 17.50 2.91
CA PRO A 146 -1.32 17.01 3.15
C PRO A 146 -1.66 15.69 2.41
N TYR A 147 -2.65 14.94 2.91
CA TYR A 147 -3.01 13.60 2.38
C TYR A 147 -3.34 13.61 0.88
N GLN A 148 -3.86 14.72 0.39
CA GLN A 148 -4.22 14.94 -1.01
C GLN A 148 -3.04 14.77 -1.99
N LEU A 149 -1.79 14.94 -1.54
CA LEU A 149 -0.61 14.70 -2.37
C LEU A 149 -0.48 13.25 -2.85
N ASN A 150 -1.18 12.30 -2.22
CA ASN A 150 -1.20 10.91 -2.69
C ASN A 150 -1.85 10.75 -4.07
N TRP A 151 -2.74 11.65 -4.48
CA TRP A 151 -3.40 11.60 -5.81
C TRP A 151 -3.28 12.90 -6.62
N ASP A 152 -2.92 14.02 -5.98
CA ASP A 152 -2.69 15.30 -6.65
C ASP A 152 -1.25 15.77 -6.43
N PRO A 153 -0.34 15.46 -7.37
CA PRO A 153 1.07 15.83 -7.26
C PRO A 153 1.34 17.32 -7.51
N LEU A 154 0.32 18.12 -7.85
CA LEU A 154 0.45 19.56 -8.10
C LEU A 154 0.36 20.39 -6.81
N LEU A 155 -0.04 19.78 -5.70
CA LEU A 155 -0.16 20.44 -4.42
C LEU A 155 1.20 20.57 -3.73
N GLU A 156 1.41 21.71 -3.07
CA GLU A 156 2.57 21.92 -2.22
C GLU A 156 2.44 21.10 -0.93
N GLY A 157 3.49 20.36 -0.59
CA GLY A 157 3.51 19.51 0.58
C GLY A 157 4.76 18.62 0.60
N ASN A 158 4.87 17.83 1.66
CA ASN A 158 5.98 16.91 1.84
C ASN A 158 5.45 15.49 2.08
N CYS A 159 6.15 14.50 1.52
CA CYS A 159 5.93 13.09 1.79
C CYS A 159 7.16 12.53 2.54
N LEU A 160 6.92 11.56 3.44
CA LEU A 160 7.98 10.84 4.15
C LEU A 160 8.94 10.15 3.19
N PHE A 161 8.40 9.65 2.08
CA PHE A 161 9.14 8.99 1.01
C PHE A 161 8.68 9.54 -0.35
N ASP A 162 9.60 9.62 -1.30
CA ASP A 162 9.23 9.87 -2.70
C ASP A 162 8.37 8.71 -3.21
N PHE A 163 7.20 9.04 -3.75
CA PHE A 163 6.23 8.10 -4.31
C PHE A 163 6.89 7.12 -5.31
N LYS A 164 7.83 7.58 -6.13
CA LYS A 164 8.50 6.73 -7.14
C LYS A 164 9.38 5.67 -6.47
N ASN A 165 10.17 6.08 -5.49
CA ASN A 165 11.07 5.19 -4.77
C ASN A 165 10.28 4.20 -3.90
N LEU A 166 9.22 4.66 -3.25
CA LEU A 166 8.33 3.82 -2.45
C LEU A 166 7.62 2.77 -3.32
N THR A 167 7.12 3.19 -4.49
CA THR A 167 6.45 2.28 -5.44
C THR A 167 7.42 1.23 -5.98
N LEU A 168 8.63 1.65 -6.37
CA LEU A 168 9.66 0.72 -6.87
C LEU A 168 10.09 -0.27 -5.78
N ALA A 169 10.37 0.20 -4.57
CA ALA A 169 10.73 -0.65 -3.44
C ALA A 169 9.61 -1.66 -3.14
N SER A 170 8.36 -1.21 -3.18
CA SER A 170 7.20 -2.07 -2.96
C SER A 170 7.05 -3.14 -4.03
N ALA A 171 7.27 -2.81 -5.30
CA ALA A 171 7.25 -3.76 -6.39
C ALA A 171 8.32 -4.85 -6.22
N VAL A 172 9.56 -4.45 -5.89
CA VAL A 172 10.68 -5.39 -5.67
C VAL A 172 10.41 -6.32 -4.49
N ILE A 173 9.93 -5.78 -3.36
CA ILE A 173 9.64 -6.58 -2.17
C ILE A 173 8.50 -7.55 -2.45
N ASN A 174 7.42 -7.10 -3.09
CA ASN A 174 6.30 -7.97 -3.45
C ASN A 174 6.76 -9.12 -4.36
N LEU A 175 7.49 -8.80 -5.42
CA LEU A 175 8.05 -9.81 -6.32
C LEU A 175 8.95 -10.80 -5.57
N GLY A 176 9.80 -10.32 -4.66
CA GLY A 176 10.62 -11.19 -3.83
C GLY A 176 9.78 -12.14 -2.97
N LEU A 177 8.68 -11.63 -2.39
CA LEU A 177 7.74 -12.42 -1.59
C LEU A 177 6.88 -13.37 -2.43
N ASP A 178 6.78 -13.20 -3.75
CA ASP A 178 6.18 -14.18 -4.68
C ASP A 178 7.10 -15.38 -4.94
N LEU A 179 8.41 -15.15 -4.98
CA LEU A 179 9.38 -16.22 -5.26
C LEU A 179 9.53 -17.21 -4.10
N VAL A 180 9.32 -16.78 -2.85
CA VAL A 180 9.55 -17.64 -1.69
C VAL A 180 8.55 -18.82 -1.63
N PRO A 181 7.23 -18.61 -1.74
CA PRO A 181 6.24 -19.71 -1.83
C PRO A 181 6.46 -20.62 -3.03
N LEU A 182 7.06 -20.11 -4.12
CA LEU A 182 7.43 -20.91 -5.29
C LEU A 182 8.63 -21.81 -5.02
N ILE A 183 9.72 -21.28 -4.49
CA ILE A 183 10.99 -22.01 -4.34
C ILE A 183 10.93 -23.05 -3.22
N LEU A 184 10.26 -22.70 -2.11
CA LEU A 184 10.22 -23.53 -0.90
C LEU A 184 9.73 -24.98 -1.16
N PRO A 185 8.59 -25.21 -1.84
CA PRO A 185 8.11 -26.56 -2.13
C PRO A 185 8.90 -27.28 -3.23
N GLN A 186 9.55 -26.56 -4.15
CA GLN A 186 10.40 -27.19 -5.18
C GLN A 186 11.54 -27.98 -4.52
N ARG A 187 12.17 -27.43 -3.48
CA ARG A 187 13.21 -28.15 -2.71
C ARG A 187 12.73 -29.52 -2.20
N ILE A 188 11.46 -29.62 -1.78
CA ILE A 188 10.87 -30.89 -1.30
C ILE A 188 10.54 -31.83 -2.47
N ILE A 189 9.85 -31.33 -3.50
CA ILE A 189 9.40 -32.13 -4.65
C ILE A 189 10.59 -32.82 -5.35
N TRP A 190 11.69 -32.10 -5.51
CA TRP A 190 12.88 -32.62 -6.18
C TRP A 190 13.62 -33.67 -5.33
N GLY A 191 13.50 -33.61 -4.01
CA GLY A 191 14.02 -34.62 -3.07
C GLY A 191 13.17 -35.90 -2.99
N LEU A 192 11.93 -35.89 -3.51
CA LEU A 192 11.04 -37.04 -3.47
C LEU A 192 11.28 -38.01 -4.65
N SER A 193 11.08 -39.30 -4.46
CA SER A 193 11.30 -40.37 -5.45
C SER A 193 10.20 -40.49 -6.52
N LEU A 194 9.85 -39.38 -7.17
CA LEU A 194 8.88 -39.35 -8.29
C LEU A 194 9.58 -39.44 -9.66
N SER A 195 8.88 -40.01 -10.65
CA SER A 195 9.31 -39.98 -12.07
C SER A 195 9.41 -38.54 -12.58
N PHE A 196 10.40 -38.24 -13.42
CA PHE A 196 10.71 -36.88 -13.91
C PHE A 196 9.49 -36.16 -14.51
N THR A 197 8.66 -36.85 -15.30
CA THR A 197 7.45 -36.29 -15.91
C THR A 197 6.44 -35.77 -14.87
N LYS A 198 6.31 -36.47 -13.74
CA LYS A 198 5.42 -36.06 -12.64
C LYS A 198 6.01 -34.87 -11.87
N LYS A 199 7.33 -34.86 -11.65
CA LYS A 199 8.02 -33.72 -11.02
C LYS A 199 7.84 -32.44 -11.82
N LEU A 200 8.06 -32.54 -13.13
CA LEU A 200 7.93 -31.41 -14.05
C LEU A 200 6.48 -30.90 -14.12
N GLY A 201 5.50 -31.80 -14.24
CA GLY A 201 4.09 -31.43 -14.28
C GLY A 201 3.63 -30.67 -13.04
N VAL A 202 4.02 -31.15 -11.84
CA VAL A 202 3.72 -30.43 -10.59
C VAL A 202 4.43 -29.08 -10.58
N SER A 203 5.72 -29.01 -10.91
CA SER A 203 6.51 -27.77 -10.93
C SER A 203 5.93 -26.68 -11.85
N ILE A 204 5.30 -27.06 -12.97
CA ILE A 204 4.66 -26.10 -13.90
C ILE A 204 3.38 -25.50 -13.32
N ILE A 205 2.56 -26.30 -12.61
CA ILE A 205 1.31 -25.80 -12.00
C ILE A 205 1.61 -24.67 -11.00
N PHE A 206 2.74 -24.76 -10.32
CA PHE A 206 3.21 -23.71 -9.41
C PHE A 206 3.50 -22.38 -10.11
N LEU A 207 4.07 -22.40 -11.32
CA LEU A 207 4.41 -21.18 -12.07
C LEU A 207 3.17 -20.41 -12.52
N VAL A 208 2.03 -21.09 -12.69
CA VAL A 208 0.75 -20.44 -13.02
C VAL A 208 0.25 -19.55 -11.86
N GLY A 209 0.69 -19.82 -10.63
CA GLY A 209 0.38 -19.03 -9.44
C GLY A 209 1.29 -17.82 -9.22
N LEU A 210 2.22 -17.49 -10.13
CA LEU A 210 2.99 -16.25 -10.08
C LEU A 210 2.06 -15.09 -10.49
N VAL A 211 1.55 -14.36 -9.50
CA VAL A 211 0.70 -13.16 -9.65
C VAL A 211 1.48 -11.89 -9.41
#